data_AF-A0A524E1Z7-F1
#
_entry.id   AF-A0A524E1Z7-F1
#
_cell.length_a   1.000
_cell.length_b   1.000
_cell.length_c   1.000
_cell.angle_alpha   90.00
_cell.angle_beta   90.00
_cell.angle_gamma   90.00
#
_symmetry.space_group_name_H-M   'P 1'
#
loop_
_entity.id
_entity.type
_entity.pdbx_description
1 polymer ?
#
loop_
_entity_poly.entity_id
_entity_poly.type
_entity_poly.pdbx_seq_one_letter_code
_entity_poly.pdbx_strand_id
1 'polypeptide(L)'
;MPKPGEMDRLTGLLDAISLRSRPFLVECSEAKMLAISNIDLALERYWNLTRQALDNVDVSLPEELGSDRYFDIVRQALETGVLSASYVDALEKLRSGFLNVVLRPAVGVYLKKQTEQTSELERLYENALRLDGLLELANFLRRVSKR
;
A
#
# COMPACT_ATOMS: atom_id res chain seq x y z
N MET A 1 4.26 -25.40 4.84
CA MET A 1 2.96 -25.39 4.14
C MET A 1 1.85 -25.23 5.17
N PRO A 2 0.85 -24.38 4.93
CA PRO A 2 -0.29 -24.22 5.83
C PRO A 2 -1.14 -25.50 5.88
N LYS A 3 -1.78 -25.75 7.03
CA LYS A 3 -2.70 -26.88 7.22
C LYS A 3 -4.00 -26.65 6.43
N PRO A 4 -4.77 -27.70 6.08
CA PRO A 4 -6.00 -27.56 5.28
C PRO A 4 -6.99 -26.49 5.82
N GLY A 5 -7.25 -26.46 7.13
CA GLY A 5 -8.12 -25.44 7.73
C GLY A 5 -7.50 -24.02 7.85
N GLU A 6 -6.19 -23.88 7.67
CA GLU A 6 -5.52 -22.58 7.56
C GLU A 6 -5.69 -22.00 6.16
N MET A 7 -5.76 -22.84 5.12
CA MET A 7 -6.00 -22.41 3.75
C MET A 7 -7.40 -21.85 3.55
N ASP A 8 -8.44 -22.53 4.04
CA ASP A 8 -9.82 -22.03 3.90
C ASP A 8 -10.02 -20.66 4.58
N ARG A 9 -9.36 -20.46 5.74
CA ARG A 9 -9.36 -19.17 6.45
C ARG A 9 -8.64 -18.06 5.70
N LEU A 10 -7.52 -18.39 5.07
CA LEU A 10 -6.80 -17.43 4.23
C LEU A 10 -7.62 -17.09 2.98
N THR A 11 -8.27 -18.07 2.36
CA THR A 11 -9.15 -17.84 1.19
C THR A 11 -10.30 -16.89 1.54
N GLY A 12 -11.05 -17.17 2.61
CA GLY A 12 -12.16 -16.31 3.04
C GLY A 12 -11.71 -14.89 3.40
N LEU A 13 -10.54 -14.75 4.04
CA LEU A 13 -9.93 -13.45 4.33
C LEU A 13 -9.57 -12.70 3.04
N LEU A 14 -8.91 -13.37 2.09
CA LEU A 14 -8.50 -12.78 0.81
C LEU A 14 -9.70 -12.37 -0.05
N ASP A 15 -10.79 -13.13 -0.04
CA ASP A 15 -12.02 -12.78 -0.76
C ASP A 15 -12.64 -11.49 -0.21
N ALA A 16 -12.72 -11.35 1.12
CA ALA A 16 -13.22 -10.15 1.79
C ALA A 16 -12.34 -8.93 1.48
N ILE A 17 -11.02 -9.07 1.57
CA ILE A 17 -10.06 -7.99 1.24
C ILE A 17 -10.16 -7.60 -0.23
N SER A 18 -10.26 -8.57 -1.13
CA SER A 18 -10.31 -8.31 -2.58
C SER A 18 -11.52 -7.47 -2.94
N LEU A 19 -12.67 -7.71 -2.30
CA LEU A 19 -13.87 -6.88 -2.50
C LEU A 19 -13.68 -5.44 -2.02
N ARG A 20 -13.06 -5.24 -0.85
CA ARG A 20 -12.91 -3.92 -0.23
C ARG A 20 -11.78 -3.07 -0.85
N SER A 21 -10.70 -3.70 -1.27
CA SER A 21 -9.52 -3.02 -1.85
C SER A 21 -9.65 -2.72 -3.35
N ARG A 22 -10.57 -3.40 -4.05
CA ARG A 22 -10.80 -3.25 -5.50
C ARG A 22 -11.02 -1.81 -5.95
N PRO A 23 -11.82 -0.95 -5.29
CA PRO A 23 -12.03 0.43 -5.73
C PRO A 23 -10.71 1.21 -5.82
N PHE A 24 -9.86 1.11 -4.79
CA PHE A 24 -8.57 1.79 -4.79
C PHE A 24 -7.65 1.32 -5.93
N LEU A 25 -7.58 0.01 -6.15
CA LEU A 25 -6.76 -0.55 -7.23
C LEU A 25 -7.30 -0.18 -8.63
N VAL A 26 -8.61 -0.05 -8.78
CA VAL A 26 -9.24 0.47 -10.00
C VAL A 26 -8.82 1.92 -10.24
N GLU A 27 -8.86 2.77 -9.21
CA GLU A 27 -8.39 4.15 -9.35
C GLU A 27 -6.90 4.24 -9.71
N CYS A 28 -6.06 3.38 -9.12
CA CYS A 28 -4.66 3.29 -9.53
C CYS A 28 -4.52 2.91 -11.01
N SER A 29 -5.32 1.97 -11.49
CA SER A 29 -5.34 1.55 -12.89
C SER A 29 -5.81 2.67 -13.82
N GLU A 30 -6.88 3.38 -13.46
CA GLU A 30 -7.38 4.54 -14.20
C GLU A 30 -6.34 5.65 -14.31
N ALA A 31 -5.58 5.91 -13.24
CA ALA A 31 -4.49 6.87 -13.28
C ALA A 31 -3.35 6.45 -14.24
N LYS A 32 -3.03 5.14 -14.33
CA LYS A 32 -2.06 4.65 -15.35
C LYS A 32 -2.58 4.90 -16.77
N MET A 33 -3.85 4.63 -17.03
CA MET A 33 -4.45 4.88 -18.34
C MET A 33 -4.47 6.37 -18.68
N LEU A 34 -4.79 7.22 -17.71
CA LEU A 34 -4.78 8.67 -17.86
C LEU A 34 -3.38 9.20 -18.19
N ALA A 35 -2.33 8.63 -17.61
CA ALA A 35 -0.96 9.07 -17.84
C ALA A 35 -0.50 8.91 -19.31
N ILE A 36 -1.18 8.08 -20.10
CA ILE A 36 -0.90 7.91 -21.53
C ILE A 36 -1.34 9.15 -22.32
N SER A 37 -2.44 9.81 -21.92
CA SER A 37 -3.03 10.94 -22.61
C SER A 37 -2.79 12.29 -21.93
N ASN A 38 -2.70 12.31 -20.60
CA ASN A 38 -2.48 13.50 -19.80
C ASN A 38 -1.71 13.16 -18.52
N ILE A 39 -0.40 13.38 -18.54
CA ILE A 39 0.50 13.05 -17.42
C ILE A 39 0.26 13.93 -16.20
N ASP A 40 -0.08 15.21 -16.40
CA ASP A 40 -0.28 16.16 -15.30
C ASP A 40 -1.51 15.79 -14.47
N LEU A 41 -2.62 15.46 -15.12
CA LEU A 41 -3.81 14.97 -14.43
C LEU A 41 -3.58 13.61 -13.76
N ALA A 42 -2.76 12.74 -14.35
CA ALA A 42 -2.40 11.48 -13.73
C ALA A 42 -1.55 11.66 -12.47
N LEU A 43 -0.63 12.63 -12.46
CA LEU A 43 0.15 13.01 -11.28
C LEU A 43 -0.74 13.63 -10.20
N GLU A 44 -1.68 14.50 -10.56
CA GLU A 44 -2.66 15.04 -9.61
C GLU A 44 -3.47 13.91 -8.94
N ARG A 45 -3.99 12.99 -9.75
CA ARG A 45 -4.73 11.83 -9.25
C ARG A 45 -3.86 10.93 -8.38
N TYR A 46 -2.60 10.74 -8.75
CA TYR A 46 -1.63 9.99 -7.95
C TYR A 46 -1.42 10.59 -6.56
N TRP A 47 -1.23 11.91 -6.48
CA TRP A 47 -1.04 12.59 -5.20
C TRP A 47 -2.29 12.54 -4.33
N ASN A 48 -3.48 12.64 -4.94
CA ASN A 48 -4.75 12.46 -4.23
C ASN A 48 -4.88 11.05 -3.64
N LEU A 49 -4.57 10.01 -4.43
CA LEU A 49 -4.55 8.62 -3.96
C LEU A 49 -3.52 8.40 -2.85
N THR A 50 -2.35 9.03 -2.96
CA THR A 50 -1.30 8.95 -1.94
C THR A 50 -1.77 9.54 -0.62
N ARG A 51 -2.39 10.72 -0.62
CA ARG A 51 -2.96 11.32 0.61
C ARG A 51 -4.01 10.40 1.24
N GLN A 52 -4.97 9.94 0.45
CA GLN A 52 -6.02 9.04 0.93
C GLN A 52 -5.45 7.75 1.53
N ALA A 53 -4.41 7.17 0.94
CA ALA A 53 -3.78 5.97 1.48
C ALA A 53 -3.11 6.26 2.82
N LEU A 54 -2.37 7.37 2.94
CA LEU A 54 -1.65 7.74 4.17
C LEU A 54 -2.59 8.15 5.31
N ASP A 55 -3.69 8.85 5.02
CA ASP A 55 -4.69 9.24 6.02
C ASP A 55 -5.40 8.02 6.64
N ASN A 56 -5.48 6.93 5.88
CA ASN A 56 -6.11 5.68 6.31
C ASN A 56 -5.13 4.63 6.86
N VAL A 57 -3.84 4.76 6.55
CA VAL A 57 -2.83 3.94 7.20
C VAL A 57 -2.75 4.46 8.62
N ASP A 58 -3.26 3.67 9.57
CA ASP A 58 -3.04 3.93 10.99
C ASP A 58 -1.52 3.79 11.22
N VAL A 59 -0.79 4.92 11.17
CA VAL A 59 0.68 4.99 11.05
C VAL A 59 1.38 4.62 12.37
N SER A 60 0.82 3.71 13.16
CA SER A 60 1.58 3.02 14.20
C SER A 60 2.50 1.95 13.56
N LEU A 61 3.31 2.36 12.58
CA LEU A 61 4.47 1.57 12.17
C LEU A 61 5.46 1.57 13.34
N PRO A 62 5.99 0.40 13.75
CA PRO A 62 6.98 0.34 14.80
C PRO A 62 8.16 1.29 14.51
N GLU A 63 8.55 2.10 15.49
CA GLU A 63 9.68 3.06 15.41
C GLU A 63 10.97 2.40 14.89
N GLU A 64 11.10 1.10 15.16
CA GLU A 64 12.17 0.19 14.71
C GLU A 64 12.35 0.15 13.19
N LEU A 65 11.34 0.57 12.41
CA LEU A 65 11.40 0.64 10.95
C LEU A 65 12.08 1.92 10.43
N GLY A 66 12.44 2.87 11.30
CA GLY A 66 12.80 4.22 10.89
C GLY A 66 11.69 4.87 10.07
N SER A 67 10.44 4.48 10.38
CA SER A 67 9.22 4.85 9.67
C SER A 67 9.11 6.36 9.51
N ASP A 68 9.44 7.12 10.56
CA ASP A 68 9.38 8.58 10.58
C ASP A 68 10.16 9.21 9.44
N ARG A 69 11.40 8.76 9.21
CA ARG A 69 12.22 9.29 8.11
C ARG A 69 11.59 9.06 6.74
N TYR A 70 11.03 7.87 6.50
CA TYR A 70 10.43 7.56 5.20
C TYR A 70 9.07 8.24 5.02
N PHE A 71 8.29 8.38 6.10
CA PHE A 71 7.07 9.19 6.09
C PHE A 71 7.37 10.65 5.82
N ASP A 72 8.44 11.21 6.38
CA ASP A 72 8.83 12.59 6.12
C ASP A 72 9.20 12.81 4.65
N ILE A 73 9.94 11.88 4.03
CA ILE A 73 10.23 11.93 2.59
C ILE A 73 8.93 11.88 1.76
N VAL A 74 7.99 11.01 2.14
CA VAL A 74 6.70 10.89 1.44
C VAL A 74 5.83 12.13 1.62
N ARG A 75 5.79 12.72 2.82
CA ARG A 75 5.07 13.98 3.11
C ARG A 75 5.68 15.15 2.35
N GLN A 76 7.00 15.28 2.35
CA GLN A 76 7.69 16.32 1.59
C GLN A 76 7.43 16.19 0.08
N ALA A 77 7.40 14.96 -0.45
CA ALA A 77 7.05 14.73 -1.85
C ALA A 77 5.59 15.12 -2.17
N LEU A 78 4.68 14.92 -1.22
CA LEU A 78 3.28 15.35 -1.35
C LEU A 78 3.11 16.87 -1.35
N GLU A 79 3.91 17.58 -0.57
CA GLU A 79 3.92 19.05 -0.53
C GLU A 79 4.52 19.64 -1.80
N THR A 80 5.60 19.03 -2.28
CA THR A 80 6.33 19.51 -3.47
C THR A 80 5.72 19.03 -4.79
N GLY A 81 4.90 17.97 -4.76
CA GLY A 81 4.34 17.32 -5.95
C GLY A 81 5.39 16.60 -6.82
N VAL A 82 6.59 16.36 -6.29
CA VAL A 82 7.73 15.82 -7.07
C VAL A 82 7.86 14.31 -6.88
N LEU A 83 7.73 13.58 -8.00
CA LEU A 83 7.88 12.13 -8.05
C LEU A 83 9.36 11.72 -8.21
N SER A 84 10.16 11.94 -7.17
CA SER A 84 11.60 11.71 -7.19
C SER A 84 11.99 10.22 -7.07
N ALA A 85 13.27 9.91 -7.28
CA ALA A 85 13.81 8.59 -6.94
C ALA A 85 13.71 8.29 -5.44
N SER A 86 14.08 9.27 -4.61
CA SER A 86 14.03 9.13 -3.15
C SER A 86 12.62 8.88 -2.62
N TYR A 87 11.61 9.44 -3.27
CA TYR A 87 10.21 9.19 -2.95
C TYR A 87 9.79 7.74 -3.20
N VAL A 88 10.14 7.19 -4.38
CA VAL A 88 9.85 5.78 -4.70
C VAL A 88 10.60 4.84 -3.77
N ASP A 89 11.86 5.15 -3.47
CA ASP A 89 12.65 4.37 -2.53
C ASP A 89 12.02 4.40 -1.12
N ALA A 90 11.53 5.56 -0.67
CA ALA A 90 10.84 5.70 0.62
C ALA A 90 9.54 4.90 0.65
N LEU A 91 8.72 4.95 -0.40
CA LEU A 91 7.51 4.11 -0.51
C LEU A 91 7.84 2.62 -0.48
N GLU A 92 8.89 2.18 -1.17
CA GLU A 92 9.33 0.79 -1.15
C GLU A 92 9.80 0.35 0.24
N LYS A 93 10.50 1.23 0.97
CA LYS A 93 10.90 0.97 2.36
C LYS A 93 9.71 0.90 3.30
N LEU A 94 8.74 1.79 3.19
CA LEU A 94 7.50 1.75 3.97
C LEU A 94 6.72 0.46 3.72
N ARG A 95 6.50 0.11 2.45
CA ARG A 95 5.85 -1.14 2.04
C ARG A 95 6.57 -2.37 2.60
N SER A 96 7.89 -2.46 2.40
CA SER A 96 8.67 -3.61 2.84
C SER A 96 8.71 -3.72 4.37
N GLY A 97 8.83 -2.59 5.07
CA GLY A 97 8.78 -2.52 6.52
C GLY A 97 7.43 -2.97 7.07
N PHE A 98 6.34 -2.43 6.52
CA PHE A 98 4.97 -2.79 6.87
C PHE A 98 4.72 -4.29 6.68
N LEU A 99 5.09 -4.85 5.52
CA LEU A 99 4.90 -6.27 5.24
C LEU A 99 5.66 -7.17 6.21
N ASN A 100 6.92 -6.84 6.51
CA ASN A 100 7.79 -7.71 7.29
C ASN A 100 7.55 -7.61 8.80
N VAL A 101 7.26 -6.43 9.32
CA VAL A 101 7.20 -6.17 10.76
C VAL A 101 5.76 -6.07 11.28
N VAL A 102 4.79 -5.74 10.42
CA VAL A 102 3.37 -5.63 10.82
C VAL A 102 2.54 -6.79 10.28
N LEU A 103 2.43 -6.91 8.94
CA LEU A 103 1.50 -7.86 8.34
C LEU A 103 1.92 -9.32 8.56
N ARG A 104 3.17 -9.67 8.27
CA ARG A 104 3.65 -11.06 8.40
C ARG A 104 3.53 -11.58 9.84
N PRO A 105 3.92 -10.83 10.89
CA PRO A 105 3.69 -11.25 12.27
C PRO A 105 2.20 -11.40 12.61
N ALA A 106 1.35 -10.46 12.19
CA ALA A 106 -0.09 -10.51 12.44
C ALA A 106 -0.74 -11.76 11.82
N VAL A 107 -0.41 -12.08 10.56
CA VAL A 107 -0.83 -13.33 9.90
C VAL A 107 -0.34 -14.54 10.68
N GLY A 108 0.92 -14.54 11.12
CA GLY A 108 1.49 -15.63 11.93
C GLY A 108 0.74 -15.86 13.25
N VAL A 109 0.27 -14.79 13.89
CA VAL A 109 -0.56 -14.86 15.11
C VAL A 109 -1.95 -15.39 14.79
N TYR A 110 -2.60 -14.86 13.74
CA TYR A 110 -3.92 -15.29 13.29
C TYR A 110 -3.99 -16.79 13.00
N LEU A 111 -3.00 -17.31 12.28
CA LEU A 111 -2.91 -18.74 11.96
C LEU A 111 -2.69 -19.62 13.20
N LYS A 112 -1.92 -19.13 14.20
CA LYS A 112 -1.58 -19.91 15.40
C LYS A 112 -2.63 -19.87 16.49
N LYS A 113 -3.25 -18.71 16.75
CA LYS A 113 -4.12 -18.50 17.91
C LYS A 113 -5.61 -18.72 17.63
N GLN A 114 -5.99 -18.97 16.37
CA GLN A 114 -7.40 -19.07 15.95
C GLN A 114 -8.28 -17.90 16.45
N THR A 115 -7.72 -16.70 16.54
CA THR A 115 -8.42 -15.50 17.03
C THR A 115 -9.38 -14.95 15.99
N GLU A 116 -10.57 -14.50 16.41
CA GLU A 116 -11.63 -13.91 15.57
C GLU A 116 -11.35 -12.47 15.09
N GLN A 117 -10.14 -11.94 15.29
CA GLN A 117 -9.76 -10.57 14.87
C GLN A 117 -9.50 -10.48 13.36
N THR A 118 -10.44 -10.93 12.53
CA THR A 118 -10.38 -10.84 11.07
C THR A 118 -10.39 -9.39 10.59
N SER A 119 -11.17 -8.51 11.22
CA SER A 119 -11.30 -7.10 10.80
C SER A 119 -10.00 -6.30 10.88
N GLU A 120 -9.19 -6.52 11.92
CA GLU A 120 -7.88 -5.88 12.06
C GLU A 120 -6.91 -6.41 11.01
N LEU A 121 -6.90 -7.72 10.78
CA LEU A 121 -6.06 -8.34 9.77
C LEU A 121 -6.44 -7.89 8.34
N GLU A 122 -7.74 -7.79 8.04
CA GLU A 122 -8.25 -7.21 6.80
C GLU A 122 -7.71 -5.79 6.59
N ARG A 123 -7.80 -4.93 7.62
CA ARG A 123 -7.28 -3.55 7.55
C ARG A 123 -5.78 -3.53 7.27
N LEU A 124 -5.00 -4.43 7.90
CA LEU A 124 -3.56 -4.53 7.64
C LEU A 124 -3.28 -4.93 6.18
N TYR A 125 -4.03 -5.89 5.64
CA TYR A 125 -3.91 -6.27 4.24
C TYR A 125 -4.33 -5.14 3.29
N GLU A 126 -5.40 -4.41 3.58
CA GLU A 126 -5.82 -3.25 2.80
C GLU A 126 -4.71 -2.19 2.71
N ASN A 127 -4.05 -1.91 3.84
CA ASN A 127 -2.93 -0.97 3.89
C ASN A 127 -1.75 -1.46 3.05
N ALA A 128 -1.43 -2.76 3.11
CA ALA A 128 -0.40 -3.35 2.26
C ALA A 128 -0.72 -3.21 0.76
N LEU A 129 -1.96 -3.51 0.36
CA LEU A 129 -2.40 -3.40 -1.03
C LEU A 129 -2.39 -1.96 -1.53
N ARG A 130 -2.74 -0.99 -0.68
CA ARG A 130 -2.64 0.43 -1.01
C ARG A 130 -1.21 0.86 -1.26
N LEU A 131 -0.28 0.47 -0.39
CA LEU A 131 1.15 0.74 -0.56
C LEU A 131 1.71 0.10 -1.84
N ASP A 132 1.33 -1.14 -2.14
CA ASP A 132 1.70 -1.83 -3.38
C ASP A 132 1.14 -1.10 -4.62
N GLY A 133 -0.15 -0.74 -4.62
CA GLY A 133 -0.80 -0.03 -5.72
C GLY A 133 -0.18 1.34 -6.00
N LEU A 134 0.12 2.10 -4.95
CA LEU A 134 0.82 3.39 -5.07
C LEU A 134 2.23 3.22 -5.61
N LEU A 135 3.00 2.24 -5.13
CA LEU A 135 4.35 2.00 -5.60
C LEU A 135 4.36 1.59 -7.07
N GLU A 136 3.43 0.75 -7.50
CA GLU A 136 3.31 0.34 -8.90
C GLU A 136 2.97 1.53 -9.80
N LEU A 137 1.99 2.36 -9.39
CA LEU A 137 1.60 3.56 -10.12
C LEU A 137 2.75 4.59 -10.18
N ALA A 138 3.46 4.83 -9.07
CA ALA A 138 4.64 5.71 -9.05
C ALA A 138 5.71 5.27 -10.05
N ASN A 139 6.02 3.96 -10.06
CA ASN A 139 6.98 3.39 -10.99
C ASN A 139 6.54 3.53 -12.44
N PHE A 140 5.24 3.35 -12.71
CA PHE A 140 4.67 3.55 -14.03
C PHE A 140 4.81 5.01 -14.49
N LEU A 141 4.37 5.96 -13.66
CA LEU A 141 4.44 7.40 -13.96
C LEU A 141 5.88 7.84 -14.23
N ARG A 142 6.85 7.43 -13.40
CA ARG A 142 8.28 7.73 -13.65
C ARG A 142 8.81 7.18 -14.98
N ARG A 143 8.29 6.06 -15.46
CA ARG A 143 8.70 5.50 -16.77
C ARG A 143 8.08 6.27 -17.92
N VAL A 144 6.84 6.72 -17.77
CA VAL A 144 6.12 7.49 -18.80
C VAL A 144 6.66 8.92 -18.89
N SER A 145 6.91 9.60 -17.76
CA SER A 145 7.46 10.96 -17.73
C SER A 145 8.92 11.09 -18.22
N LYS A 146 9.61 9.97 -18.42
CA LYS A 146 10.97 9.92 -19.00
C LYS A 146 10.97 9.79 -20.53
N ARG A 147 9.80 9.66 -21.15
CA ARG A 147 9.63 9.68 -22.61
C ARG A 147 9.42 11.10 -23.09
#